data_AF-A0A916I5A8-F1
#
_entry.id   AF-A0A916I5A8-F1
#
_cell.length_a   1.000
_cell.length_b   1.000
_cell.length_c   1.000
_cell.angle_alpha   90.00
_cell.angle_beta   90.00
_cell.angle_gamma   90.00
#
_symmetry.space_group_name_H-M   'P 1'
#
loop_
_entity.id
_entity.type
_entity.pdbx_description
1 polymer ?
#
loop_
_entity_poly.entity_id
_entity_poly.type
_entity_poly.pdbx_seq_one_letter_code
_entity_poly.pdbx_strand_id
1 'polypeptide(L)'
;MDDQRELIRHFIAALSYRLKRAAAGAPEDFGEFKQGDGRKPVEILHHINDMLRFANGRFRAQATQMIAKGTWADELNIFKQQLADLDNALLELPLKGVLNGKPMTLEHLIQGPLCDCMTHLGQIALLRRLAGSPVAVENYLRAEIHPGRFD
;
A
#
# COMPACT_ATOMS: atom_id res chain seq x y z
N MET A 1 0.33 -23.41 1.03
CA MET A 1 0.12 -22.23 1.89
C MET A 1 -1.25 -22.35 2.53
N ASP A 2 -1.49 -21.81 3.73
CA ASP A 2 -2.86 -21.83 4.28
C ASP A 2 -3.74 -20.75 3.64
N ASP A 3 -5.05 -20.95 3.70
CA ASP A 3 -6.03 -20.08 3.05
C ASP A 3 -5.99 -18.65 3.59
N GLN A 4 -5.66 -18.47 4.88
CA GLN A 4 -5.55 -17.15 5.48
C GLN A 4 -4.41 -16.35 4.86
N ARG A 5 -3.23 -16.95 4.69
CA ARG A 5 -2.10 -16.33 4.02
C ARG A 5 -2.42 -15.96 2.57
N GLU A 6 -3.00 -16.87 1.80
CA GLU A 6 -3.35 -16.59 0.40
C GLU A 6 -4.35 -15.42 0.29
N LEU A 7 -5.31 -15.31 1.22
CA LEU A 7 -6.21 -14.15 1.28
C LEU A 7 -5.49 -12.84 1.59
N ILE A 8 -4.52 -12.82 2.53
CA ILE A 8 -3.73 -11.62 2.80
C ILE A 8 -2.87 -11.23 1.60
N ARG A 9 -2.21 -12.20 0.98
CA ARG A 9 -1.42 -11.97 -0.25
C ARG A 9 -2.29 -11.41 -1.37
N HIS A 10 -3.52 -11.91 -1.52
CA HIS A 10 -4.48 -11.38 -2.47
C HIS A 10 -4.93 -9.95 -2.12
N PHE A 11 -5.10 -9.63 -0.84
CA PHE A 11 -5.39 -8.26 -0.39
C PHE A 11 -4.25 -7.29 -0.78
N ILE A 12 -2.99 -7.69 -0.59
CA ILE A 12 -1.82 -6.90 -0.99
C ILE A 12 -1.82 -6.68 -2.52
N ALA A 13 -2.10 -7.71 -3.31
CA ALA A 13 -2.24 -7.57 -4.76
C ALA A 13 -3.38 -6.61 -5.14
N ALA A 14 -4.50 -6.64 -4.41
CA ALA A 14 -5.60 -5.71 -4.63
C ALA A 14 -5.24 -4.25 -4.28
N LEU A 15 -4.39 -4.00 -3.27
CA LEU A 15 -3.85 -2.66 -3.00
C LEU A 15 -3.00 -2.16 -4.18
N SER A 16 -2.11 -3.00 -4.70
CA SER A 16 -1.29 -2.68 -5.87
C SER A 16 -2.14 -2.30 -7.07
N TYR A 17 -3.11 -3.15 -7.39
CA TYR A 17 -4.03 -2.91 -8.50
C TYR A 17 -4.81 -1.60 -8.32
N ARG A 18 -5.35 -1.34 -7.13
CA ARG A 18 -6.09 -0.10 -6.85
C ARG A 18 -5.25 1.15 -7.01
N LEU A 19 -4.00 1.16 -6.51
CA LEU A 19 -3.12 2.31 -6.71
C LEU A 19 -2.75 2.49 -8.19
N LYS A 20 -2.48 1.40 -8.91
CA LYS A 20 -2.23 1.44 -10.36
C LYS A 20 -3.38 2.11 -11.10
N ARG A 21 -4.63 1.76 -10.77
CA ARG A 21 -5.81 2.42 -11.34
C ARG A 21 -5.88 3.90 -10.94
N ALA A 22 -5.58 4.24 -9.69
CA ALA A 22 -5.58 5.62 -9.23
C ALA A 22 -4.51 6.50 -9.92
N ALA A 23 -3.34 5.93 -10.19
CA ALA A 23 -2.22 6.61 -10.87
C ALA A 23 -2.37 6.67 -12.40
N ALA A 24 -3.14 5.75 -13.00
CA ALA A 24 -3.31 5.69 -14.44
C ALA A 24 -3.93 6.99 -15.01
N GLY A 25 -3.27 7.54 -16.03
CA GLY A 25 -3.71 8.79 -16.69
C GLY A 25 -3.69 10.01 -15.76
N ALA A 26 -2.89 9.98 -14.69
CA ALA A 26 -2.73 11.15 -13.83
C ALA A 26 -1.91 12.24 -14.53
N PRO A 27 -2.28 13.52 -14.39
CA PRO A 27 -1.44 14.65 -14.78
C PRO A 27 -0.04 14.54 -14.16
N GLU A 28 0.98 15.07 -14.85
CA GLU A 28 2.37 15.02 -14.39
C GLU A 28 2.56 15.68 -13.01
N ASP A 29 1.79 16.74 -12.73
CA ASP A 29 1.81 17.49 -11.49
C ASP A 29 0.84 16.92 -10.42
N PHE A 30 0.13 15.82 -10.69
CA PHE A 30 -0.86 15.26 -9.76
C PHE A 30 -0.27 14.95 -8.40
N GLY A 31 0.99 14.48 -8.34
CA GLY A 31 1.70 14.23 -7.08
C GLY A 31 1.71 15.44 -6.15
N GLU A 32 1.77 16.64 -6.71
CA GLU A 32 1.87 17.93 -6.00
C GLU A 32 0.52 18.65 -5.84
N PHE A 33 -0.56 18.12 -6.44
CA PHE A 33 -1.91 18.67 -6.32
C PHE A 33 -2.30 18.83 -4.84
N LYS A 34 -2.78 20.01 -4.47
CA LYS A 34 -3.15 20.34 -3.09
C LYS A 34 -4.55 20.90 -3.02
N GLN A 35 -5.40 20.27 -2.20
CA GLN A 35 -6.74 20.74 -1.88
C GLN A 35 -6.78 21.31 -0.47
N GLY A 36 -6.91 22.63 -0.34
CA GLY A 36 -6.92 23.31 0.96
C GLY A 36 -5.69 22.95 1.81
N ASP A 37 -5.91 22.66 3.09
CA ASP A 37 -4.85 22.27 4.03
C ASP A 37 -4.58 20.75 4.05
N GLY A 38 -5.19 19.98 3.15
CA GLY A 38 -4.98 18.54 3.04
C GLY A 38 -3.57 18.16 2.55
N ARG A 39 -3.21 16.90 2.78
CA ARG A 39 -1.98 16.30 2.24
C ARG A 39 -2.05 16.18 0.72
N LYS A 40 -0.92 16.39 0.06
CA LYS A 40 -0.74 16.12 -1.37
C LYS A 40 -0.75 14.61 -1.64
N PRO A 41 -1.11 14.14 -2.85
CA PRO A 41 -1.05 12.73 -3.20
C PRO A 41 0.31 12.09 -2.92
N VAL A 42 1.43 12.78 -3.23
CA VAL A 42 2.77 12.28 -2.93
C VAL A 42 3.04 12.12 -1.43
N GLU A 43 2.48 12.99 -0.58
CA GLU A 43 2.62 12.91 0.87
C GLU A 43 1.78 11.78 1.46
N ILE A 44 0.61 11.51 0.86
CA ILE A 44 -0.22 10.36 1.22
C ILE A 44 0.48 9.07 0.83
N LEU A 45 1.01 8.97 -0.39
CA LEU A 45 1.71 7.76 -0.84
C LEU A 45 3.00 7.52 -0.07
N HIS A 46 3.73 8.58 0.25
CA HIS A 46 4.88 8.50 1.14
C HIS A 46 4.53 7.96 2.53
N HIS A 47 3.43 8.44 3.11
CA HIS A 47 2.95 7.94 4.39
C HIS A 47 2.57 6.45 4.33
N ILE A 48 1.90 6.03 3.26
CA ILE A 48 1.62 4.62 2.99
C ILE A 48 2.93 3.81 2.95
N ASN A 49 3.97 4.32 2.28
CA ASN A 49 5.26 3.66 2.16
C ASN A 49 6.00 3.56 3.51
N ASP A 50 5.96 4.61 4.34
CA ASP A 50 6.50 4.57 5.71
C ASP A 50 5.80 3.52 6.55
N MET A 51 4.48 3.46 6.43
CA MET A 51 3.66 2.52 7.15
C MET A 51 3.98 1.08 6.70
N LEU A 52 4.10 0.81 5.40
CA LEU A 52 4.48 -0.52 4.89
C LEU A 52 5.91 -0.90 5.32
N ARG A 53 6.86 0.04 5.30
CA ARG A 53 8.22 -0.19 5.82
C ARG A 53 8.19 -0.56 7.30
N PHE A 54 7.41 0.18 8.09
CA PHE A 54 7.22 -0.10 9.50
C PHE A 54 6.60 -1.48 9.73
N ALA A 55 5.58 -1.85 8.97
CA ALA A 55 4.99 -3.18 9.02
C ALA A 55 6.06 -4.25 8.69
N ASN A 56 6.74 -4.14 7.56
CA ASN A 56 7.80 -5.06 7.16
C ASN A 56 8.87 -5.22 8.25
N GLY A 57 9.39 -4.12 8.80
CA GLY A 57 10.34 -4.15 9.90
C GLY A 57 9.78 -4.81 11.16
N ARG A 58 8.57 -4.42 11.58
CA ARG A 58 7.96 -4.92 12.81
C ARG A 58 7.63 -6.40 12.76
N PHE A 59 7.02 -6.86 11.67
CA PHE A 59 6.59 -8.24 11.49
C PHE A 59 7.76 -9.21 11.25
N ARG A 60 8.89 -8.72 10.72
CA ARG A 60 10.13 -9.50 10.52
C ARG A 60 11.15 -9.34 11.65
N ALA A 61 10.86 -8.50 12.65
CA ALA A 61 11.79 -8.11 13.72
C ALA A 61 13.12 -7.53 13.17
N GLN A 62 13.01 -6.67 12.16
CA GLN A 62 14.12 -5.98 11.50
C GLN A 62 14.03 -4.47 11.74
N ALA A 63 15.19 -3.79 11.70
CA ALA A 63 15.23 -2.34 11.79
C ALA A 63 14.47 -1.70 10.61
N THR A 64 13.61 -0.74 10.90
CA THR A 64 12.92 0.05 9.88
C THR A 64 13.83 1.19 9.45
N GLN A 65 14.00 1.36 8.14
CA GLN A 65 14.73 2.50 7.58
C GLN A 65 13.76 3.65 7.31
N MET A 66 14.11 4.85 7.75
CA MET A 66 13.41 6.06 7.31
C MET A 66 14.01 6.53 5.99
N ILE A 67 13.14 6.76 5.01
CA ILE A 67 13.53 7.25 3.69
C ILE A 67 12.87 8.62 3.54
N ALA A 68 13.59 9.62 3.04
CA ALA A 68 13.00 10.92 2.77
C ALA A 68 11.99 10.83 1.61
N LYS A 69 10.95 11.67 1.66
CA LYS A 69 9.93 11.74 0.60
C LYS A 69 10.57 12.02 -0.76
N GLY A 70 10.30 11.13 -1.72
CA GLY A 70 10.70 11.28 -3.11
C GLY A 70 9.71 12.05 -3.97
N THR A 71 9.87 11.90 -5.29
CA THR A 71 8.88 12.32 -6.27
C THR A 71 7.68 11.35 -6.30
N TRP A 72 6.58 11.72 -6.96
CA TRP A 72 5.46 10.81 -7.16
C TRP A 72 5.86 9.48 -7.82
N ALA A 73 6.74 9.52 -8.82
CA ALA A 73 7.23 8.32 -9.49
C ALA A 73 8.10 7.45 -8.56
N ASP A 74 8.95 8.06 -7.74
CA ASP A 74 9.76 7.32 -6.77
C ASP A 74 8.87 6.64 -5.74
N GLU A 75 7.88 7.34 -5.19
CA GLU A 75 6.97 6.79 -4.20
C GLU A 75 6.09 5.66 -4.77
N LEU A 76 5.72 5.70 -6.05
CA LEU A 76 5.06 4.59 -6.73
C LEU A 76 5.97 3.35 -6.83
N ASN A 77 7.24 3.54 -7.16
CA ASN A 77 8.20 2.43 -7.24
C ASN A 77 8.49 1.83 -5.86
N ILE A 78 8.66 2.68 -4.85
CA ILE A 78 8.84 2.26 -3.46
C ILE A 78 7.62 1.46 -3.00
N PHE A 79 6.40 1.90 -3.31
CA PHE A 79 5.18 1.19 -2.94
C PHE A 79 5.15 -0.23 -3.49
N LYS A 80 5.47 -0.40 -4.77
CA LYS A 80 5.57 -1.74 -5.40
C LYS A 80 6.57 -2.62 -4.68
N GLN A 81 7.75 -2.09 -4.38
CA GLN A 81 8.78 -2.83 -3.65
C GLN A 81 8.30 -3.23 -2.25
N GLN A 82 7.67 -2.32 -1.51
CA GLN A 82 7.17 -2.60 -0.15
C GLN A 82 6.07 -3.66 -0.14
N LEU A 83 5.18 -3.67 -1.13
CA LEU A 83 4.17 -4.72 -1.29
C LEU A 83 4.80 -6.07 -1.64
N ALA A 84 5.80 -6.09 -2.54
CA ALA A 84 6.52 -7.31 -2.88
C ALA A 84 7.27 -7.88 -1.67
N ASP A 85 7.94 -7.03 -0.89
CA ASP A 85 8.63 -7.42 0.34
C ASP A 85 7.66 -8.00 1.37
N LEU A 86 6.48 -7.39 1.52
CA LEU A 86 5.45 -7.87 2.44
C LEU A 86 4.83 -9.19 1.97
N ASP A 87 4.57 -9.36 0.67
CA ASP A 87 4.10 -10.62 0.09
C ASP A 87 5.10 -11.75 0.32
N ASN A 88 6.39 -11.48 0.08
CA ASN A 88 7.47 -12.44 0.32
C ASN A 88 7.59 -12.78 1.81
N ALA A 89 7.43 -11.80 2.71
CA ALA A 89 7.46 -12.04 4.15
C ALA A 89 6.34 -12.98 4.62
N LEU A 90 5.18 -12.98 3.95
CA LEU A 90 4.08 -13.92 4.24
C LEU A 90 4.40 -15.36 3.82
N LEU A 91 5.36 -15.55 2.92
CA LEU A 91 5.88 -16.88 2.58
C LEU A 91 6.80 -17.43 3.68
N GLU A 92 7.42 -16.55 4.47
CA GLU A 92 8.43 -16.87 5.50
C GLU A 92 7.84 -17.04 6.92
N LEU A 93 6.54 -17.36 7.06
CA LEU A 93 5.91 -17.56 8.37
C LEU A 93 6.62 -18.62 9.23
N PRO A 94 6.56 -18.50 10.58
CA PRO A 94 5.77 -17.53 11.35
C PRO A 94 6.35 -16.11 11.34
N LEU A 95 5.47 -15.11 11.55
CA LEU A 95 5.89 -13.72 11.76
C LEU A 95 6.78 -13.69 13.01
N LYS A 96 7.86 -12.91 12.94
CA LYS A 96 8.87 -12.81 14.01
C LYS A 96 8.59 -11.63 14.96
N GLY A 97 7.68 -10.75 14.57
CA GLY A 97 7.26 -9.59 15.37
C GLY A 97 6.53 -9.98 16.66
N VAL A 98 6.72 -9.18 17.71
CA VAL A 98 6.05 -9.33 19.01
C VAL A 98 5.31 -8.05 19.37
N LEU A 99 4.02 -8.12 19.67
CA LEU A 99 3.18 -7.01 20.14
C LEU A 99 2.63 -7.35 21.53
N ASN A 100 2.83 -6.45 22.51
CA ASN A 100 2.38 -6.63 23.90
C ASN A 100 2.78 -7.98 24.51
N GLY A 101 4.03 -8.42 24.25
CA GLY A 101 4.58 -9.68 24.75
C GLY A 101 4.05 -10.94 24.05
N LYS A 102 3.26 -10.82 22.97
CA LYS A 102 2.73 -11.95 22.19
C LYS A 102 3.19 -11.91 20.73
N PRO A 103 3.34 -13.05 20.05
CA PRO A 103 3.60 -13.07 18.61
C PRO A 103 2.52 -12.30 17.85
N MET A 104 2.93 -11.50 16.87
CA MET A 104 2.01 -10.85 15.97
C MET A 104 1.33 -11.88 15.07
N THR A 105 0.12 -11.57 14.62
CA THR A 105 -0.73 -12.46 13.82
C THR A 105 -1.11 -11.80 12.49
N LEU A 106 -1.69 -12.58 11.58
CA LEU A 106 -2.19 -12.05 10.31
C LEU A 106 -3.34 -11.04 10.50
N GLU A 107 -4.14 -11.19 11.56
CA GLU A 107 -5.19 -10.22 11.89
C GLU A 107 -4.61 -8.84 12.22
N HIS A 108 -3.44 -8.78 12.87
CA HIS A 108 -2.78 -7.51 13.15
C HIS A 108 -2.31 -6.80 11.87
N LEU A 109 -1.95 -7.54 10.82
CA LEU A 109 -1.68 -6.95 9.49
C LEU A 109 -2.92 -6.30 8.89
N ILE A 110 -4.08 -6.96 9.02
CA ILE A 110 -5.34 -6.40 8.53
C ILE A 110 -5.73 -5.16 9.33
N GLN A 111 -5.77 -5.28 10.65
CA GLN A 111 -6.26 -4.24 11.57
C GLN A 111 -5.49 -2.93 11.45
N GLY A 112 -4.16 -3.01 11.32
CA GLY A 112 -3.31 -1.85 11.18
C GLY A 112 -2.99 -1.55 9.72
N PRO A 113 -1.86 -2.08 9.22
CA PRO A 113 -1.23 -1.55 8.03
C PRO A 113 -2.08 -1.69 6.75
N LEU A 114 -2.77 -2.81 6.56
CA LEU A 114 -3.48 -3.07 5.31
C LEU A 114 -4.77 -2.24 5.18
N CYS A 115 -5.55 -2.13 6.27
CA CYS A 115 -6.73 -1.26 6.28
C CYS A 115 -6.36 0.23 6.17
N ASP A 116 -5.25 0.65 6.79
CA ASP A 116 -4.76 2.03 6.71
C ASP A 116 -4.34 2.39 5.27
N CYS A 117 -3.55 1.51 4.63
CA CYS A 117 -3.25 1.59 3.19
C CYS A 117 -4.52 1.80 2.35
N MET A 118 -5.52 0.92 2.51
CA MET A 118 -6.75 0.98 1.73
C MET A 118 -7.49 2.32 1.91
N THR A 119 -7.53 2.82 3.14
CA THR A 119 -8.17 4.10 3.48
C THR A 119 -7.48 5.27 2.78
N HIS A 120 -6.15 5.31 2.83
CA HIS A 120 -5.36 6.34 2.18
C HIS A 120 -5.37 6.26 0.64
N LEU A 121 -5.42 5.06 0.06
CA LEU A 121 -5.66 4.91 -1.39
C LEU A 121 -7.01 5.49 -1.82
N GLY A 122 -8.04 5.37 -0.98
CA GLY A 122 -9.33 6.04 -1.20
C GLY A 122 -9.21 7.57 -1.27
N GLN A 123 -8.35 8.16 -0.44
CA GLN A 123 -8.07 9.60 -0.48
C GLN A 123 -7.37 10.02 -1.78
N ILE A 124 -6.38 9.25 -2.25
CA ILE A 124 -5.73 9.51 -3.55
C ILE A 124 -6.77 9.47 -4.68
N ALA A 125 -7.66 8.47 -4.69
CA ALA A 125 -8.72 8.37 -5.69
C ALA A 125 -9.72 9.53 -5.63
N LEU A 126 -10.01 10.05 -4.44
CA LEU A 126 -10.81 11.27 -4.27
C LEU A 126 -10.09 12.50 -4.83
N LEU A 127 -8.80 12.66 -4.52
CA LEU A 127 -7.99 13.78 -5.02
C LEU A 127 -7.88 13.78 -6.55
N ARG A 128 -7.86 12.61 -7.21
CA ARG A 128 -7.97 12.51 -8.68
C ARG A 128 -9.22 13.21 -9.21
N ARG A 129 -10.38 13.01 -8.56
CA ARG A 129 -11.64 13.68 -8.95
C ARG A 129 -11.56 15.18 -8.74
N LEU A 130 -11.00 15.63 -7.62
CA LEU A 130 -10.86 17.05 -7.28
C LEU A 130 -9.87 17.77 -8.21
N ALA A 131 -8.86 17.06 -8.70
CA ALA A 131 -7.94 17.54 -9.73
C ALA A 131 -8.52 17.52 -11.16
N GLY A 132 -9.83 17.28 -11.32
CA GLY A 132 -10.49 17.27 -12.63
C GLY A 132 -10.13 16.08 -13.53
N SER A 133 -9.48 15.05 -13.00
CA SER A 133 -9.04 13.88 -13.76
C SER A 133 -9.43 12.61 -12.99
N PRO A 134 -10.72 12.26 -12.96
CA PRO A 134 -11.22 11.15 -12.17
C PRO A 134 -10.66 9.80 -12.62
N VAL A 135 -10.47 8.88 -11.66
CA VAL A 135 -10.12 7.49 -11.95
C VAL A 135 -11.19 6.86 -12.84
N ALA A 136 -10.77 6.16 -13.90
CA ALA A 136 -11.67 5.46 -14.79
C ALA A 136 -12.55 4.45 -14.03
N VAL A 137 -13.79 4.25 -14.49
CA VAL A 137 -14.69 3.23 -13.93
C VAL A 137 -14.04 1.87 -14.03
N GLU A 138 -14.10 1.10 -12.94
CA GLU A 138 -13.48 -0.21 -12.83
C GLU A 138 -14.44 -1.20 -12.17
N ASN A 139 -14.47 -2.44 -12.68
CA ASN A 139 -15.18 -3.52 -12.04
C ASN A 139 -14.18 -4.42 -11.32
N TYR A 140 -13.90 -4.10 -10.06
CA TYR A 140 -12.93 -4.84 -9.23
C TYR A 140 -13.28 -6.32 -9.04
N LEU A 141 -14.54 -6.74 -9.21
CA LEU A 141 -14.93 -8.16 -9.17
C LEU A 141 -14.45 -8.93 -10.41
N ARG A 142 -14.30 -8.25 -11.55
CA ARG A 142 -13.81 -8.82 -12.81
C ARG A 142 -12.33 -8.55 -13.06
N ALA A 143 -11.66 -7.83 -12.15
CA ALA A 143 -10.25 -7.50 -12.30
C ALA A 143 -9.37 -8.75 -12.10
N GLU A 144 -8.41 -8.95 -13.00
CA GLU A 144 -7.42 -10.01 -12.87
C GLU A 144 -6.36 -9.59 -11.84
N ILE A 145 -6.57 -10.00 -10.59
CA ILE A 145 -5.68 -9.70 -9.47
C ILE A 145 -5.06 -11.01 -8.98
N HIS A 146 -3.73 -11.07 -9.00
CA HIS A 146 -2.99 -12.27 -8.63
C HIS A 146 -1.92 -11.92 -7.58
N PRO A 147 -1.86 -12.65 -6.45
CA PRO A 147 -0.72 -12.60 -5.54
C PRO A 147 0.63 -12.69 -6.25
N GLY A 148 1.63 -11.97 -5.76
CA GLY A 148 2.98 -11.95 -6.34
C GLY A 148 3.13 -11.15 -7.64
N ARG A 149 2.09 -10.46 -8.13
CA ARG A 149 2.16 -9.53 -9.27
C ARG A 149 1.93 -8.09 -8.81
N PHE A 150 3.01 -7.30 -8.77
CA PHE A 150 3.00 -5.92 -8.25
C PHE A 150 3.54 -4.91 -9.29
N ASP A 151 3.11 -5.07 -10.54
CA ASP A 151 3.55 -4.33 -11.73
C ASP A 151 2.89 -2.96 -11.93
#